data_AF-A0A7W1DC89-F1
#
_entry.id   AF-A0A7W1DC89-F1
#
_cell.length_a   1.000
_cell.length_b   1.000
_cell.length_c   1.000
_cell.angle_alpha   90.00
_cell.angle_beta   90.00
_cell.angle_gamma   90.00
#
_symmetry.space_group_name_H-M   'P 1'
#
loop_
_entity.id
_entity.type
_entity.pdbx_description
1 polymer ?
#
loop_
_entity_poly.entity_id
_entity_poly.type
_entity_poly.pdbx_seq_one_letter_code
_entity_poly.pdbx_strand_id
1 'polypeptide(L)'
;DGWQWQAAERSFKRAVELNPNLARAHVGYAGHLSRVRRHDEAVAEVKRARELDPLSPIVNANVGFILYFARRYDEAIEMLKATLELDRNFAFAHLYLGYNFAAKQLFTDAVSAYQEAIRLGQDTPSNQTYLGAAYAGEGKRKRAQAILKQLLNSESYVSPGELAVLYAALGECEQAFASLENAYAAHDLQLQYLSVDPAFDSLRDDSRFQDLLRRIGFPQ
;
A
#
# COMPACT_ATOMS: atom_id res chain seq x y z
N ASP A 1 -15.99 -17.75 -9.60
CA ASP A 1 -15.16 -16.57 -9.94
C ASP A 1 -15.42 -15.47 -8.94
N GLY A 2 -14.46 -15.23 -8.06
CA GLY A 2 -14.58 -14.31 -6.92
C GLY A 2 -13.32 -14.38 -6.05
N TRP A 3 -13.10 -13.35 -5.25
CA TRP A 3 -11.94 -13.27 -4.36
C TRP A 3 -11.96 -14.39 -3.32
N GLN A 4 -10.95 -15.27 -3.34
CA GLN A 4 -10.93 -16.48 -2.51
C GLN A 4 -10.27 -16.25 -1.13
N TRP A 5 -10.80 -15.31 -0.35
CA TRP A 5 -10.22 -14.85 0.91
C TRP A 5 -9.92 -15.99 1.90
N GLN A 6 -10.90 -16.87 2.14
CA GLN A 6 -10.74 -17.97 3.09
C GLN A 6 -9.79 -19.05 2.58
N ALA A 7 -9.72 -19.27 1.26
CA ALA A 7 -8.76 -20.20 0.68
C ALA A 7 -7.33 -19.65 0.78
N ALA A 8 -7.16 -18.34 0.54
CA ALA A 8 -5.89 -17.66 0.77
C ALA A 8 -5.46 -17.77 2.23
N GLU A 9 -6.36 -17.55 3.20
CA GLU A 9 -6.05 -17.69 4.62
C GLU A 9 -5.51 -19.08 4.96
N ARG A 10 -6.21 -20.14 4.50
CA ARG A 10 -5.77 -21.53 4.72
C ARG A 10 -4.36 -21.77 4.17
N SER A 11 -4.05 -21.23 3.00
CA SER A 11 -2.72 -21.37 2.39
C SER A 11 -1.64 -20.62 3.18
N PHE A 12 -1.91 -19.39 3.64
CA PHE A 12 -0.95 -18.64 4.47
C PHE A 12 -0.73 -19.30 5.83
N LYS A 13 -1.80 -19.73 6.51
CA LYS A 13 -1.70 -20.51 7.76
C LYS A 13 -0.88 -21.78 7.54
N ARG A 14 -1.16 -22.52 6.46
CA ARG A 14 -0.42 -23.74 6.14
C ARG A 14 1.06 -23.47 5.90
N ALA A 15 1.43 -22.36 5.27
CA ALA A 15 2.82 -21.98 5.08
C ALA A 15 3.55 -21.75 6.42
N VAL A 16 2.88 -21.10 7.39
CA VAL A 16 3.42 -20.91 8.75
C VAL A 16 3.51 -22.24 9.49
N GLU A 17 2.51 -23.11 9.41
CA GLU A 17 2.53 -24.44 10.03
C GLU A 17 3.65 -25.34 9.48
N LEU A 18 3.90 -25.29 8.18
CA LEU A 18 4.94 -26.08 7.52
C LEU A 18 6.34 -25.65 7.94
N ASN A 19 6.55 -24.35 8.19
CA ASN A 19 7.80 -23.84 8.73
C ASN A 19 7.57 -22.62 9.63
N PRO A 20 7.38 -22.82 10.94
CA PRO A 20 7.14 -21.73 11.91
C PRO A 20 8.33 -20.81 12.14
N ASN A 21 9.50 -21.13 11.58
CA ASN A 21 10.71 -20.31 11.67
C ASN A 21 11.03 -19.60 10.35
N LEU A 22 10.15 -19.69 9.36
CA LEU A 22 10.32 -19.01 8.08
C LEU A 22 9.73 -17.58 8.15
N ALA A 23 10.57 -16.57 8.34
CA ALA A 23 10.14 -15.17 8.45
C ALA A 23 9.22 -14.71 7.31
N ARG A 24 9.51 -15.09 6.06
CA ARG A 24 8.67 -14.76 4.89
C ARG A 24 7.26 -15.37 4.94
N ALA A 25 7.07 -16.51 5.61
CA ALA A 25 5.73 -17.09 5.76
C ALA A 25 4.87 -16.23 6.68
N HIS A 26 5.45 -15.78 7.80
CA HIS A 26 4.82 -14.83 8.71
C HIS A 26 4.52 -13.47 8.03
N VAL A 27 5.46 -12.93 7.23
CA VAL A 27 5.19 -11.70 6.43
C VAL A 27 4.01 -11.89 5.47
N GLY A 28 3.97 -13.01 4.74
CA GLY A 28 2.87 -13.32 3.83
C GLY A 28 1.53 -13.41 4.56
N TYR A 29 1.51 -14.07 5.72
CA TYR A 29 0.30 -14.20 6.52
C TYR A 29 -0.15 -12.86 7.10
N ALA A 30 0.79 -12.05 7.61
CA ALA A 30 0.53 -10.68 8.05
C ALA A 30 -0.11 -9.83 6.93
N GLY A 31 0.42 -9.90 5.71
CA GLY A 31 -0.12 -9.19 4.56
C GLY A 31 -1.57 -9.58 4.26
N HIS A 32 -1.90 -10.87 4.35
CA HIS A 32 -3.29 -11.33 4.20
C HIS A 32 -4.18 -10.82 5.33
N LEU A 33 -3.76 -10.97 6.59
CA LEU A 33 -4.49 -10.49 7.77
C LEU A 33 -4.78 -8.99 7.68
N SER A 34 -3.81 -8.18 7.23
CA SER A 34 -4.01 -6.76 6.97
C SER A 34 -5.10 -6.49 5.96
N ARG A 35 -5.13 -7.19 4.81
CA ARG A 35 -6.15 -7.01 3.76
C ARG A 35 -7.58 -7.35 4.23
N VAL A 36 -7.70 -8.25 5.21
CA VAL A 36 -8.98 -8.64 5.82
C VAL A 36 -9.25 -7.93 7.16
N ARG A 37 -8.60 -6.78 7.40
CA ARG A 37 -8.81 -5.89 8.57
C ARG A 37 -8.45 -6.49 9.94
N ARG A 38 -7.73 -7.62 9.97
CA ARG A 38 -7.23 -8.25 11.21
C ARG A 38 -5.86 -7.67 11.59
N HIS A 39 -5.85 -6.37 11.85
CA HIS A 39 -4.63 -5.58 11.98
C HIS A 39 -3.75 -5.98 13.16
N ASP A 40 -4.33 -6.28 14.33
CA ASP A 40 -3.56 -6.67 15.51
C ASP A 40 -2.85 -8.02 15.29
N GLU A 41 -3.53 -8.97 14.66
CA GLU A 41 -2.95 -10.27 14.29
C GLU A 41 -1.87 -10.08 13.22
N ALA A 42 -2.10 -9.23 12.22
CA ALA A 42 -1.08 -8.91 11.21
C ALA A 42 0.19 -8.32 11.84
N VAL A 43 0.03 -7.42 12.82
CA VAL A 43 1.16 -6.84 13.56
C VAL A 43 1.89 -7.89 14.39
N ALA A 44 1.17 -8.83 15.02
CA ALA A 44 1.80 -9.94 15.75
C ALA A 44 2.64 -10.82 14.82
N GLU A 45 2.11 -11.19 13.65
CA GLU A 45 2.80 -12.00 12.66
C GLU A 45 4.05 -11.30 12.10
N VAL A 46 3.96 -10.01 11.76
CA VAL A 46 5.14 -9.28 11.24
C VAL A 46 6.20 -9.03 12.33
N LYS A 47 5.79 -8.88 13.60
CA LYS A 47 6.73 -8.87 14.75
C LYS A 47 7.44 -10.21 14.88
N ARG A 48 6.73 -11.32 14.75
CA ARG A 48 7.33 -12.66 14.75
C ARG A 48 8.31 -12.84 13.59
N ALA A 49 7.97 -12.36 12.40
CA ALA A 49 8.88 -12.39 11.25
C ALA A 49 10.20 -11.64 11.56
N ARG A 50 10.12 -10.47 12.19
CA ARG A 50 11.29 -9.70 12.61
C ARG A 50 12.12 -10.39 13.68
N GLU A 51 11.51 -11.06 14.65
CA GLU A 51 12.25 -11.84 15.65
C GLU A 51 13.06 -12.98 15.01
N LEU A 52 12.50 -13.61 13.96
CA LEU A 52 13.13 -14.70 13.23
C LEU A 52 14.28 -14.22 12.32
N ASP A 53 14.19 -13.00 11.79
CA ASP A 53 15.18 -12.43 10.88
C ASP A 53 15.37 -10.91 11.13
N PRO A 54 16.00 -10.52 12.25
CA PRO A 54 16.05 -9.13 12.70
C PRO A 54 16.94 -8.22 11.84
N LEU A 55 17.88 -8.82 11.09
CA LEU A 55 18.84 -8.09 10.26
C LEU A 55 18.36 -7.91 8.82
N SER A 56 17.22 -8.51 8.44
CA SER A 56 16.69 -8.42 7.08
C SER A 56 15.97 -7.09 6.84
N PRO A 57 16.50 -6.20 5.98
CA PRO A 57 15.89 -4.91 5.72
C PRO A 57 14.49 -5.04 5.12
N ILE A 58 14.27 -6.07 4.31
CA ILE A 58 12.95 -6.33 3.71
C ILE A 58 11.92 -6.77 4.75
N VAL A 59 12.31 -7.59 5.74
CA VAL A 59 11.40 -7.95 6.85
C VAL A 59 11.07 -6.71 7.67
N ASN A 60 12.07 -5.90 8.01
CA ASN A 60 11.88 -4.66 8.76
C ASN A 60 11.01 -3.64 8.00
N ALA A 61 11.18 -3.49 6.69
CA ALA A 61 10.33 -2.61 5.89
C ALA A 61 8.88 -3.12 5.79
N ASN A 62 8.68 -4.44 5.70
CA ASN A 62 7.32 -5.01 5.74
C ASN A 62 6.60 -4.71 7.07
N VAL A 63 7.31 -4.57 8.20
CA VAL A 63 6.70 -4.09 9.45
C VAL A 63 6.06 -2.71 9.23
N GLY A 64 6.78 -1.77 8.60
CA GLY A 64 6.27 -0.43 8.30
C GLY A 64 5.05 -0.45 7.36
N PHE A 65 5.02 -1.35 6.39
CA PHE A 65 3.89 -1.52 5.48
C PHE A 65 2.64 -2.13 6.17
N ILE A 66 2.83 -3.09 7.07
CA ILE A 66 1.74 -3.64 7.87
C ILE A 66 1.20 -2.61 8.86
N LEU A 67 2.08 -1.85 9.50
CA LEU A 67 1.70 -0.77 10.40
C LEU A 67 0.95 0.37 9.69
N TYR A 68 1.29 0.66 8.42
CA TYR A 68 0.55 1.60 7.58
C TYR A 68 -0.94 1.23 7.47
N PHE A 69 -1.25 -0.02 7.09
CA PHE A 69 -2.66 -0.46 7.03
C PHE A 69 -3.32 -0.54 8.40
N ALA A 70 -2.56 -0.82 9.45
CA ALA A 70 -3.02 -0.78 10.83
C ALA A 70 -3.18 0.65 11.39
N ARG A 71 -2.94 1.69 10.59
CA ARG A 71 -3.04 3.11 10.97
C ARG A 71 -2.07 3.53 12.09
N ARG A 72 -0.99 2.76 12.29
CA ARG A 72 0.06 2.98 13.30
C ARG A 72 1.26 3.70 12.68
N TYR A 73 1.01 4.86 12.09
CA TYR A 73 1.97 5.54 11.22
C TYR A 73 3.24 6.00 11.94
N ASP A 74 3.14 6.47 13.18
CA ASP A 74 4.31 6.93 13.94
C ASP A 74 5.29 5.78 14.23
N GLU A 75 4.77 4.65 14.69
CA GLU A 75 5.55 3.43 14.89
C GLU A 75 6.14 2.91 13.57
N ALA A 76 5.38 3.00 12.47
CA ALA A 76 5.89 2.63 11.15
C ALA A 76 7.09 3.51 10.75
N ILE A 77 6.97 4.82 10.92
CA ILE A 77 8.03 5.79 10.59
C ILE A 77 9.27 5.55 11.44
N GLU A 78 9.13 5.32 12.75
CA GLU A 78 10.25 5.00 13.64
C GLU A 78 10.99 3.73 13.19
N MET A 79 10.25 2.67 12.88
CA MET A 79 10.84 1.40 12.43
C MET A 79 11.51 1.50 11.05
N LEU A 80 10.92 2.24 10.13
CA LEU A 80 11.48 2.45 8.80
C LEU A 80 12.75 3.32 8.87
N LYS A 81 12.78 4.35 9.72
CA LYS A 81 14.00 5.13 9.98
C LYS A 81 15.10 4.26 10.59
N ALA A 82 14.78 3.42 11.58
CA ALA A 82 15.74 2.47 12.14
C ALA A 82 16.28 1.49 11.08
N THR A 83 15.44 1.08 10.12
CA THR A 83 15.87 0.25 8.97
C THR A 83 16.88 0.99 8.09
N LEU A 84 16.68 2.28 7.86
CA LEU A 84 17.59 3.12 7.08
C LEU A 84 18.90 3.43 7.81
N GLU A 85 18.95 3.35 9.14
CA GLU A 85 20.23 3.40 9.87
C GLU A 85 21.10 2.17 9.61
N LEU A 86 20.49 1.01 9.31
CA LEU A 86 21.19 -0.21 8.91
C LEU A 86 21.62 -0.18 7.44
N ASP A 87 20.72 0.27 6.56
CA ASP A 87 20.98 0.46 5.13
C ASP A 87 20.25 1.71 4.61
N ARG A 88 21.01 2.80 4.46
CA ARG A 88 20.48 4.11 4.03
C ARG A 88 19.90 4.09 2.61
N ASN A 89 20.33 3.14 1.78
CA ASN A 89 19.92 3.02 0.39
C ASN A 89 18.83 1.97 0.19
N PHE A 90 18.23 1.44 1.27
CA PHE A 90 17.17 0.46 1.16
C PHE A 90 15.87 1.09 0.62
N ALA A 91 15.66 0.97 -0.69
CA ALA A 91 14.62 1.71 -1.41
C ALA A 91 13.18 1.47 -0.89
N PHE A 92 12.85 0.26 -0.45
CA PHE A 92 11.53 -0.05 0.10
C PHE A 92 11.25 0.67 1.43
N ALA A 93 12.27 0.94 2.23
CA ALA A 93 12.07 1.71 3.47
C ALA A 93 11.68 3.17 3.15
N HIS A 94 12.32 3.79 2.15
CA HIS A 94 11.92 5.11 1.65
C HIS A 94 10.51 5.09 1.05
N LEU A 95 10.15 4.07 0.27
CA LEU A 95 8.81 3.95 -0.30
C LEU A 95 7.74 3.91 0.78
N TYR A 96 7.92 3.06 1.79
CA TYR A 96 6.94 2.93 2.88
C TYR A 96 6.96 4.13 3.84
N LEU A 97 8.07 4.87 3.95
CA LEU A 97 8.07 6.17 4.62
C LEU A 97 7.16 7.14 3.86
N GLY A 98 7.23 7.14 2.52
CA GLY A 98 6.32 7.91 1.67
C GLY A 98 4.85 7.63 1.97
N TYR A 99 4.46 6.35 2.04
CA TYR A 99 3.08 5.96 2.40
C TYR A 99 2.67 6.50 3.77
N ASN A 100 3.50 6.29 4.79
CA ASN A 100 3.17 6.71 6.15
C ASN A 100 3.16 8.22 6.33
N PHE A 101 4.08 8.96 5.71
CA PHE A 101 4.05 10.43 5.72
C PHE A 101 2.83 10.98 5.00
N ALA A 102 2.47 10.42 3.84
CA ALA A 102 1.27 10.83 3.09
C ALA A 102 -0.01 10.60 3.91
N ALA A 103 -0.12 9.46 4.61
CA ALA A 103 -1.26 9.19 5.48
C ALA A 103 -1.35 10.12 6.70
N LYS A 104 -0.20 10.66 7.14
CA LYS A 104 -0.12 11.73 8.15
C LYS A 104 -0.30 13.14 7.56
N GLN A 105 -0.57 13.27 6.27
CA GLN A 105 -0.64 14.54 5.54
C GLN A 105 0.65 15.37 5.58
N LEU A 106 1.78 14.73 5.88
CA LEU A 106 3.12 15.32 5.83
C LEU A 106 3.64 15.24 4.39
N PHE A 107 2.97 15.95 3.48
CA PHE A 107 3.14 15.74 2.04
C PHE A 107 4.53 16.10 1.52
N THR A 108 5.19 17.10 2.09
CA THR A 108 6.57 17.44 1.70
C THR A 108 7.53 16.30 2.03
N ASP A 109 7.43 15.70 3.22
CA ASP A 109 8.25 14.54 3.61
C ASP A 109 7.91 13.31 2.76
N ALA A 110 6.63 13.10 2.46
CA ALA A 110 6.18 12.02 1.59
C ALA A 110 6.77 12.13 0.17
N VAL A 111 6.72 13.32 -0.43
CA VAL A 111 7.32 13.60 -1.74
C VAL A 111 8.81 13.29 -1.72
N SER A 112 9.55 13.78 -0.72
CA SER A 112 10.99 13.49 -0.59
C SER A 112 11.28 12.00 -0.48
N ALA A 113 10.52 11.27 0.33
CA ALA A 113 10.70 9.83 0.51
C ALA A 113 10.39 9.02 -0.77
N TYR A 114 9.30 9.35 -1.49
CA TYR A 114 9.01 8.71 -2.78
C TYR A 114 10.07 9.01 -3.84
N GLN A 115 10.53 10.25 -3.94
CA GLN A 115 11.59 10.62 -4.88
C GLN A 115 12.88 9.85 -4.61
N GLU A 116 13.23 9.66 -3.34
CA GLU A 116 14.40 8.88 -2.95
C GLU A 116 14.24 7.39 -3.28
N ALA A 117 13.07 6.80 -3.01
CA ALA A 117 12.78 5.43 -3.41
C ALA A 117 12.91 5.23 -4.93
N ILE A 118 12.36 6.16 -5.72
CA ILE A 118 12.44 6.16 -7.18
C ILE A 118 13.91 6.28 -7.64
N ARG A 119 14.68 7.20 -7.04
CA ARG A 119 16.12 7.37 -7.32
C ARG A 119 16.91 6.10 -7.05
N LEU A 120 16.51 5.33 -6.04
CA LEU A 120 17.12 4.06 -5.62
C LEU A 120 16.60 2.84 -6.43
N GLY A 121 15.88 3.07 -7.53
CA GLY A 121 15.47 2.01 -8.47
C GLY A 121 14.03 1.52 -8.31
N GLN A 122 13.20 2.18 -7.48
CA GLN A 122 11.76 1.92 -7.39
C GLN A 122 10.95 2.79 -8.35
N ASP A 123 11.48 3.07 -9.56
CA ASP A 123 10.76 3.82 -10.59
C ASP A 123 9.76 2.92 -11.32
N THR A 124 8.52 2.89 -10.81
CA THR A 124 7.41 2.10 -11.37
C THR A 124 6.18 2.99 -11.54
N PRO A 125 5.25 2.66 -12.46
CA PRO A 125 3.99 3.39 -12.57
C PRO A 125 3.23 3.52 -11.24
N SER A 126 3.27 2.47 -10.41
CA SER A 126 2.71 2.47 -9.06
C SER A 126 3.33 3.55 -8.18
N ASN A 127 4.66 3.58 -8.08
CA ASN A 127 5.34 4.54 -7.20
C ASN A 127 5.25 5.98 -7.72
N GLN A 128 5.21 6.16 -9.05
CA GLN A 128 4.91 7.45 -9.68
C GLN A 128 3.50 7.92 -9.34
N THR A 129 2.51 7.01 -9.30
CA THR A 129 1.13 7.32 -8.89
C THR A 129 1.07 7.88 -7.47
N TYR A 130 1.72 7.22 -6.50
CA TYR A 130 1.75 7.69 -5.12
C TYR A 130 2.56 8.98 -4.94
N LEU A 131 3.64 9.18 -5.71
CA LEU A 131 4.33 10.47 -5.77
C LEU A 131 3.40 11.58 -6.31
N GLY A 132 2.65 11.29 -7.36
CA GLY A 132 1.63 12.21 -7.90
C GLY A 132 0.57 12.56 -6.87
N ALA A 133 0.10 11.57 -6.11
CA ALA A 133 -0.91 11.77 -5.07
C ALA A 133 -0.36 12.64 -3.93
N ALA A 134 0.89 12.41 -3.52
CA ALA A 134 1.57 13.26 -2.54
C ALA A 134 1.74 14.70 -3.05
N TYR A 135 2.10 14.90 -4.32
CA TYR A 135 2.13 16.24 -4.91
C TYR A 135 0.77 16.93 -4.92
N ALA A 136 -0.31 16.19 -5.16
CA ALA A 136 -1.66 16.74 -5.08
C ALA A 136 -2.00 17.19 -3.65
N GLY A 137 -1.69 16.36 -2.65
CA GLY A 137 -1.85 16.69 -1.23
C GLY A 137 -0.99 17.88 -0.78
N GLU A 138 0.22 18.02 -1.31
CA GLU A 138 1.10 19.18 -1.08
C GLU A 138 0.59 20.48 -1.75
N GLY A 139 -0.53 20.43 -2.49
CA GLY A 139 -1.06 21.55 -3.26
C GLY A 139 -0.34 21.81 -4.59
N LYS A 140 0.64 20.98 -4.97
CA LYS A 140 1.36 21.07 -6.25
C LYS A 140 0.59 20.40 -7.38
N ARG A 141 -0.67 20.82 -7.59
CA ARG A 141 -1.61 20.22 -8.57
C ARG A 141 -1.03 20.06 -9.97
N LYS A 142 -0.28 21.05 -10.48
CA LYS A 142 0.33 20.99 -11.81
C LYS A 142 1.31 19.82 -11.96
N ARG A 143 2.07 19.49 -10.91
CA ARG A 143 3.01 18.34 -10.93
C ARG A 143 2.26 17.02 -10.89
N ALA A 144 1.24 16.91 -10.05
CA ALA A 144 0.37 15.73 -9.99
C ALA A 144 -0.31 15.46 -11.34
N GLN A 145 -0.84 16.50 -12.01
CA GLN A 145 -1.44 16.37 -13.34
C GLN A 145 -0.42 16.00 -14.42
N ALA A 146 0.82 16.48 -14.34
CA ALA A 146 1.88 16.08 -15.25
C ALA A 146 2.22 14.59 -15.12
N ILE A 147 2.30 14.08 -13.88
CA ILE A 147 2.49 12.65 -13.61
C ILE A 147 1.31 11.84 -14.12
N LEU A 148 0.07 12.27 -13.83
CA LEU A 148 -1.13 11.59 -14.33
C LEU A 148 -1.10 11.49 -15.87
N LYS A 149 -0.78 12.59 -16.55
CA LYS A 149 -0.64 12.59 -18.02
C LYS A 149 0.45 11.62 -18.48
N GLN A 150 1.59 11.57 -17.81
CA GLN A 150 2.66 10.62 -18.14
C GLN A 150 2.18 9.17 -17.99
N LEU A 151 1.49 8.85 -16.89
CA LEU A 151 0.96 7.51 -16.62
C LEU A 151 -0.07 7.07 -17.66
N LEU A 152 -1.00 7.96 -18.04
CA LEU A 152 -2.02 7.66 -19.05
C LEU A 152 -1.45 7.47 -20.47
N ASN A 153 -0.24 7.95 -20.72
CA ASN A 153 0.48 7.76 -21.99
C ASN A 153 1.62 6.73 -21.87
N SER A 154 1.68 5.99 -20.76
CA SER A 154 2.72 4.97 -20.57
C SER A 154 2.45 3.76 -21.46
N GLU A 155 3.50 3.20 -22.05
CA GLU A 155 3.43 1.90 -22.73
C GLU A 155 3.41 0.73 -21.74
N SER A 156 3.81 0.97 -20.49
CA SER A 156 3.75 -0.03 -19.41
C SER A 156 2.35 -0.11 -18.83
N TYR A 157 1.99 -1.30 -18.34
CA TYR A 157 0.74 -1.47 -17.61
C TYR A 157 0.70 -0.54 -16.39
N VAL A 158 -0.40 0.19 -16.25
CA VAL A 158 -0.71 1.02 -15.09
C VAL A 158 -1.98 0.49 -14.45
N SER A 159 -1.92 0.17 -13.16
CA SER A 159 -3.08 -0.30 -12.40
C SER A 159 -4.18 0.76 -12.39
N PRO A 160 -5.41 0.46 -12.88
CA PRO A 160 -6.54 1.37 -12.71
C PRO A 160 -6.88 1.59 -11.24
N GLY A 161 -6.65 0.61 -10.37
CA GLY A 161 -6.87 0.73 -8.93
C GLY A 161 -5.93 1.75 -8.30
N GLU A 162 -4.65 1.74 -8.68
CA GLU A 162 -3.70 2.75 -8.22
C GLU A 162 -4.00 4.12 -8.84
N LEU A 163 -4.35 4.21 -10.14
CA LEU A 163 -4.74 5.49 -10.75
C LEU A 163 -5.90 6.17 -10.02
N ALA A 164 -6.83 5.38 -9.45
CA ALA A 164 -7.90 5.91 -8.63
C ALA A 164 -7.39 6.66 -7.38
N VAL A 165 -6.24 6.26 -6.81
CA VAL A 165 -5.57 7.00 -5.71
C VAL A 165 -5.19 8.41 -6.16
N LEU A 166 -4.58 8.53 -7.34
CA LEU A 166 -4.15 9.83 -7.88
C LEU A 166 -5.36 10.72 -8.23
N TYR A 167 -6.39 10.15 -8.86
CA TYR A 167 -7.63 10.88 -9.12
C TYR A 167 -8.30 11.35 -7.83
N ALA A 168 -8.38 10.49 -6.81
CA ALA A 168 -8.94 10.84 -5.51
C ALA A 168 -8.15 11.99 -4.84
N ALA A 169 -6.81 11.93 -4.86
CA ALA A 169 -5.95 12.98 -4.32
C ALA A 169 -6.07 14.31 -5.10
N LEU A 170 -6.38 14.27 -6.40
CA LEU A 170 -6.69 15.44 -7.22
C LEU A 170 -8.11 15.97 -7.01
N GLY A 171 -8.95 15.31 -6.22
CA GLY A 171 -10.37 15.64 -6.05
C GLY A 171 -11.22 15.32 -7.29
N GLU A 172 -10.70 14.51 -8.21
CA GLU A 172 -11.36 14.10 -9.45
C GLU A 172 -12.20 12.85 -9.20
N CYS A 173 -13.26 13.01 -8.39
CA CYS A 173 -14.05 11.93 -7.81
C CYS A 173 -14.68 10.99 -8.85
N GLU A 174 -15.25 11.53 -9.93
CA GLU A 174 -15.88 10.71 -10.98
C GLU A 174 -14.85 9.83 -11.71
N GLN A 175 -13.66 10.38 -12.01
CA GLN A 175 -12.57 9.62 -12.60
C GLN A 175 -12.03 8.57 -11.63
N ALA A 176 -11.95 8.87 -10.34
CA ALA A 176 -11.53 7.90 -9.32
C ALA A 176 -12.47 6.68 -9.31
N PHE A 177 -13.80 6.90 -9.32
CA PHE A 177 -14.76 5.80 -9.37
C PHE A 177 -14.75 5.05 -10.70
N ALA A 178 -14.63 5.75 -11.84
CA ALA A 178 -14.49 5.09 -13.14
C ALA A 178 -13.25 4.20 -13.18
N SER A 179 -12.13 4.66 -12.62
CA SER A 179 -10.90 3.88 -12.48
C SER A 179 -11.07 2.67 -11.55
N LEU A 180 -11.78 2.80 -10.43
CA LEU A 180 -12.07 1.67 -9.53
C LEU A 180 -12.98 0.62 -10.17
N GLU A 181 -13.99 1.02 -10.95
CA GLU A 181 -14.84 0.08 -11.68
C GLU A 181 -14.06 -0.66 -12.77
N ASN A 182 -13.17 0.03 -13.48
CA ASN A 182 -12.25 -0.60 -14.43
C ASN A 182 -11.31 -1.59 -13.71
N ALA A 183 -10.77 -1.21 -12.55
CA ALA A 183 -9.94 -2.08 -11.72
C ALA A 183 -10.71 -3.36 -11.32
N TYR A 184 -12.00 -3.22 -11.00
CA TYR A 184 -12.85 -4.35 -10.64
C TYR A 184 -13.06 -5.29 -11.81
N ALA A 185 -13.41 -4.76 -12.99
CA ALA A 185 -13.56 -5.56 -14.20
C ALA A 185 -12.27 -6.28 -14.59
N ALA A 186 -11.12 -5.61 -14.42
CA ALA A 186 -9.79 -6.14 -14.75
C ALA A 186 -9.21 -7.11 -13.70
N HIS A 187 -9.91 -7.35 -12.57
CA HIS A 187 -9.38 -8.12 -11.44
C HIS A 187 -8.02 -7.60 -10.95
N ASP A 188 -7.89 -6.27 -10.93
CA ASP A 188 -6.67 -5.57 -10.55
C ASP A 188 -6.27 -5.88 -9.10
N LEU A 189 -5.00 -6.24 -8.89
CA LEU A 189 -4.48 -6.67 -7.59
C LEU A 189 -4.52 -5.57 -6.52
N GLN A 190 -4.53 -4.29 -6.89
CA GLN A 190 -4.63 -3.18 -5.93
C GLN A 190 -5.95 -3.23 -5.16
N LEU A 191 -7.02 -3.76 -5.77
CA LEU A 191 -8.31 -3.88 -5.10
C LEU A 191 -8.28 -4.79 -3.87
N GLN A 192 -7.25 -5.63 -3.71
CA GLN A 192 -7.10 -6.42 -2.49
C GLN A 192 -6.88 -5.57 -1.23
N TYR A 193 -6.49 -4.31 -1.39
CA TYR A 193 -6.26 -3.36 -0.30
C TYR A 193 -7.38 -2.31 -0.17
N LEU A 194 -8.40 -2.33 -1.04
CA LEU A 194 -9.43 -1.29 -1.11
C LEU A 194 -10.11 -1.03 0.26
N SER A 195 -10.34 -2.10 1.02
CA SER A 195 -10.98 -2.01 2.34
C SER A 195 -10.12 -1.31 3.41
N VAL A 196 -8.79 -1.26 3.23
CA VAL A 196 -7.85 -0.84 4.29
C VAL A 196 -6.97 0.34 3.93
N ASP A 197 -6.70 0.57 2.65
CA ASP A 197 -5.78 1.61 2.20
C ASP A 197 -6.26 3.02 2.59
N PRO A 198 -5.48 3.77 3.39
CA PRO A 198 -5.72 5.19 3.70
C PRO A 198 -5.94 6.09 2.48
N ALA A 199 -5.35 5.74 1.33
CA ALA A 199 -5.44 6.54 0.12
C ALA A 199 -6.89 6.79 -0.37
N PHE A 200 -7.83 5.94 0.03
CA PHE A 200 -9.24 6.04 -0.34
C PHE A 200 -10.13 6.63 0.75
N ASP A 201 -9.58 7.12 1.87
CA ASP A 201 -10.39 7.60 3.01
C ASP A 201 -11.43 8.65 2.62
N SER A 202 -11.11 9.55 1.68
CA SER A 202 -12.04 10.56 1.18
C SER A 202 -13.22 10.01 0.38
N LEU A 203 -13.14 8.76 -0.09
CA LEU A 203 -14.20 8.10 -0.87
C LEU A 203 -15.04 7.13 -0.03
N ARG A 204 -14.64 6.83 1.22
CA ARG A 204 -15.22 5.74 2.01
C ARG A 204 -16.71 5.91 2.30
N ASP A 205 -17.19 7.14 2.48
CA ASP A 205 -18.60 7.40 2.80
C ASP A 205 -19.52 7.38 1.56
N ASP A 206 -18.96 7.33 0.35
CA ASP A 206 -19.73 7.27 -0.89
C ASP A 206 -20.36 5.87 -1.09
N SER A 207 -21.64 5.83 -1.48
CA SER A 207 -22.37 4.59 -1.68
C SER A 207 -21.76 3.68 -2.75
N ARG A 208 -21.09 4.26 -3.77
CA ARG A 208 -20.39 3.51 -4.84
C ARG A 208 -19.18 2.77 -4.28
N PHE A 209 -18.46 3.40 -3.35
CA PHE A 209 -17.33 2.76 -2.68
C PHE A 209 -17.79 1.58 -1.82
N GLN A 210 -18.87 1.78 -1.05
CA GLN A 210 -19.47 0.72 -0.26
C GLN A 210 -20.00 -0.44 -1.12
N ASP A 211 -20.49 -0.14 -2.33
CA ASP A 211 -20.89 -1.17 -3.29
C ASP A 211 -19.72 -1.99 -3.81
N LEU A 212 -18.61 -1.34 -4.18
CA LEU A 212 -17.39 -2.02 -4.59
C LEU A 212 -16.86 -2.96 -3.49
N LEU A 213 -16.85 -2.53 -2.23
CA LEU A 213 -16.45 -3.38 -1.10
C LEU A 213 -17.34 -4.63 -0.98
N ARG A 214 -18.67 -4.48 -1.14
CA ARG A 214 -19.61 -5.62 -1.12
C ARG A 214 -19.36 -6.57 -2.27
N ARG A 215 -19.13 -6.05 -3.48
CA ARG A 215 -18.86 -6.84 -4.69
C ARG A 215 -17.54 -7.62 -4.61
N ILE A 216 -16.51 -7.01 -4.02
CA ILE A 216 -15.22 -7.68 -3.76
C ILE A 216 -15.37 -8.76 -2.67
N GLY A 217 -16.32 -8.58 -1.75
CA GLY A 217 -16.67 -9.60 -0.76
C GLY A 217 -15.61 -9.78 0.32
N PHE A 218 -15.05 -8.68 0.84
CA PHE A 218 -14.13 -8.73 1.97
C PHE A 218 -14.78 -9.44 3.18
N PRO A 219 -14.03 -10.28 3.92
CA PRO A 219 -14.52 -10.86 5.15
C PRO A 219 -14.94 -9.77 6.15
N GLN A 220 -16.03 -10.02 6.89
CA GLN A 220 -16.47 -9.16 7.97
C GLN A 220 -15.50 -9.23 9.15
#